data_AF-A0A0L0MH12-F1
#
_entry.id   AF-A0A0L0MH12-F1
#
_cell.length_a   1.000
_cell.length_b   1.000
_cell.length_c   1.000
_cell.angle_alpha   90.00
_cell.angle_beta   90.00
_cell.angle_gamma   90.00
#
_symmetry.space_group_name_H-M   'P 1'
#
loop_
_entity.id
_entity.type
_entity.pdbx_description
1 polymer ?
#
loop_
_entity_poly.entity_id
_entity_poly.type
_entity_poly.pdbx_seq_one_letter_code
_entity_poly.pdbx_strand_id
1 'polypeptide(L)'
;MLGHAEPFDAVSWFWSDQYDTTIQIAGMPSHGATTVIREAGDDARVYFALDGDGILVGASGIGQAGQIAKDVRIAQALIARRARRCGHARGSFDQTAFSFKRHARRHDMTQRLVVFQSLWAMERRNTDGHERTLEENVRMIAQAGFDGVSAHYTKRDDVRTLAALLKEHGLQAEGQCFPRTVSDLAPVLENALEFGVHHIDVQPDVRPRTVRECVALLEGWQRLADDAGVHMYIETHRDRMTTDLHFTLDLLDAMPDLKLLADLSHYLVAREFPYPVSDENHAMIHRILDQSWAFHGCVASREQVQVEVSFEPHRMWVDLFLDWWTYGFASWRRRAGPDDTLAFTCELGPKPYAIIGRDGNDTTDRWAEALLMKEWIECIWRETEVSTR
;
A
#
# COMPACT_ATOMS: atom_id res chain seq x y z
N MET A 1 -9.47 14.84 -23.52
CA MET A 1 -10.69 14.96 -24.37
C MET A 1 -10.31 15.31 -25.81
N LEU A 2 -11.14 14.90 -26.79
CA LEU A 2 -10.95 14.95 -28.26
C LEU A 2 -9.48 15.10 -28.75
N GLY A 3 -8.87 13.97 -29.08
CA GLY A 3 -7.50 13.89 -29.62
C GLY A 3 -6.42 13.66 -28.56
N HIS A 4 -6.75 13.79 -27.28
CA HIS A 4 -5.84 13.48 -26.16
C HIS A 4 -6.38 12.35 -25.29
N ALA A 5 -5.51 11.41 -24.92
CA ALA A 5 -5.75 10.28 -24.01
C ALA A 5 -5.84 10.74 -22.54
N GLU A 6 -6.69 11.73 -22.27
CA GLU A 6 -7.02 12.12 -20.90
C GLU A 6 -8.20 11.26 -20.41
N PRO A 7 -8.13 10.70 -19.19
CA PRO A 7 -9.26 10.02 -18.57
C PRO A 7 -10.48 10.94 -18.47
N PHE A 8 -11.66 10.42 -18.80
CA PHE A 8 -12.92 11.13 -18.60
C PHE A 8 -13.29 11.12 -17.10
N ASP A 9 -12.95 12.19 -16.39
CA ASP A 9 -13.13 12.35 -14.93
C ASP A 9 -14.49 12.96 -14.52
N ALA A 10 -15.50 12.93 -15.40
CA ALA A 10 -16.83 13.40 -15.06
C ALA A 10 -17.69 12.23 -14.57
N VAL A 11 -18.38 12.41 -13.44
CA VAL A 11 -19.41 11.47 -12.97
C VAL A 11 -20.41 11.25 -14.10
N SER A 12 -20.57 9.98 -14.52
CA SER A 12 -21.56 9.57 -15.52
C SER A 12 -22.91 10.19 -15.20
N TRP A 13 -23.51 10.86 -16.17
CA TRP A 13 -24.80 11.51 -15.97
C TRP A 13 -25.63 11.42 -17.24
N PHE A 14 -26.94 11.38 -17.06
CA PHE A 14 -27.93 11.27 -18.12
C PHE A 14 -29.18 12.04 -17.73
N TRP A 15 -29.87 12.62 -18.71
CA TRP A 15 -31.21 13.15 -18.51
C TRP A 15 -32.06 12.94 -19.76
N SER A 16 -33.36 12.85 -19.56
CA SER A 16 -34.35 12.79 -20.63
C SER A 16 -35.65 13.43 -20.16
N ASP A 17 -36.26 14.22 -21.03
CA ASP A 17 -37.62 14.69 -20.85
C ASP A 17 -38.61 13.74 -21.55
N GLN A 18 -39.67 13.40 -20.84
CA GLN A 18 -40.81 12.59 -21.25
C GLN A 18 -42.08 13.43 -21.05
N TYR A 19 -42.30 14.38 -21.96
CA TYR A 19 -43.35 15.40 -21.84
C TYR A 19 -43.23 16.19 -20.53
N ASP A 20 -44.19 16.01 -19.61
CA ASP A 20 -44.24 16.69 -18.32
C ASP A 20 -43.39 16.00 -17.24
N THR A 21 -42.61 14.98 -17.57
CA THR A 21 -41.77 14.26 -16.61
C THR A 21 -40.32 14.25 -17.05
N THR A 22 -39.41 14.69 -16.18
CA THR A 22 -37.97 14.60 -16.40
C THR A 22 -37.41 13.40 -15.64
N ILE A 23 -36.48 12.68 -16.29
CA ILE A 23 -35.63 11.67 -15.67
C ILE A 23 -34.21 12.23 -15.63
N GLN A 24 -33.55 12.17 -14.47
CA GLN A 24 -32.13 12.50 -14.33
C GLN A 24 -31.40 11.38 -13.60
N ILE A 25 -30.23 10.98 -14.09
CA ILE A 25 -29.40 9.95 -13.48
C ILE A 25 -27.99 10.50 -13.32
N ALA A 26 -27.37 10.25 -12.16
CA ALA A 26 -25.97 10.53 -11.89
C ALA A 26 -25.30 9.30 -11.26
N GLY A 27 -24.04 9.05 -11.59
CA GLY A 27 -23.27 7.89 -11.13
C GLY A 27 -23.72 6.58 -11.79
N MET A 28 -23.56 5.47 -11.05
CA MET A 28 -23.91 4.12 -11.49
C MET A 28 -24.92 3.50 -10.53
N PRO A 29 -26.24 3.78 -10.67
CA PRO A 29 -27.25 3.22 -9.77
C PRO A 29 -27.27 1.69 -9.73
N SER A 30 -26.85 1.03 -10.82
CA SER A 30 -26.70 -0.42 -10.90
C SER A 30 -25.67 -1.01 -9.93
N HIS A 31 -24.77 -0.19 -9.38
CA HIS A 31 -23.81 -0.61 -8.36
C HIS A 31 -24.38 -0.51 -6.93
N GLY A 32 -25.62 -0.03 -6.77
CA GLY A 32 -26.27 0.04 -5.46
C GLY A 32 -26.70 -1.34 -4.97
N ALA A 33 -26.32 -1.66 -3.72
CA ALA A 33 -26.86 -2.79 -2.98
C ALA A 33 -28.19 -2.43 -2.28
N THR A 34 -28.35 -1.17 -1.89
CA THR A 34 -29.58 -0.65 -1.27
C THR A 34 -30.00 0.65 -1.93
N THR A 35 -31.27 1.04 -1.76
CA THR A 35 -31.81 2.28 -2.33
C THR A 35 -32.59 3.04 -1.27
N VAL A 36 -32.24 4.31 -1.08
CA VAL A 36 -32.98 5.25 -0.23
C VAL A 36 -33.82 6.14 -1.13
N ILE A 37 -35.11 6.25 -0.84
CA ILE A 37 -36.05 7.04 -1.65
C ILE A 37 -36.38 8.33 -0.91
N ARG A 38 -36.29 9.45 -1.61
CA ARG A 38 -36.81 10.74 -1.16
C ARG A 38 -37.99 11.15 -2.04
N GLU A 39 -39.12 11.42 -1.42
CA GLU A 39 -40.25 12.09 -2.05
C GLU A 39 -39.90 13.59 -2.20
N ALA A 40 -39.92 14.08 -3.44
CA ALA A 40 -39.55 15.45 -3.83
C ALA A 40 -40.75 16.30 -4.30
N GLY A 41 -41.95 15.70 -4.29
CA GLY A 41 -43.23 16.28 -4.65
C GLY A 41 -44.28 15.18 -4.81
N ASP A 42 -45.52 15.54 -5.12
CA ASP A 42 -46.63 14.57 -5.21
C ASP A 42 -46.36 13.44 -6.22
N ASP A 43 -45.72 13.76 -7.35
CA ASP A 43 -45.33 12.82 -8.41
C ASP A 43 -43.81 12.80 -8.67
N ALA A 44 -43.00 13.30 -7.73
CA ALA A 44 -41.55 13.41 -7.89
C ALA A 44 -40.79 12.61 -6.84
N ARG A 45 -39.84 11.78 -7.30
CA ARG A 45 -39.00 10.93 -6.44
C ARG A 45 -37.55 10.98 -6.84
N VAL A 46 -36.68 10.88 -5.85
CA VAL A 46 -35.24 10.70 -6.04
C VAL A 46 -34.80 9.44 -5.32
N TYR A 47 -34.21 8.52 -6.07
CA TYR A 47 -33.67 7.25 -5.63
C TYR A 47 -32.16 7.40 -5.48
N PHE A 48 -31.65 7.23 -4.26
CA PHE A 48 -30.23 7.22 -3.96
C PHE A 48 -29.75 5.79 -3.82
N ALA A 49 -28.90 5.34 -4.74
CA ALA A 49 -28.31 4.01 -4.74
C ALA A 49 -27.07 4.02 -3.85
N LEU A 50 -27.10 3.20 -2.79
CA LEU A 50 -25.99 3.01 -1.87
C LEU A 50 -25.38 1.62 -2.07
N ASP A 51 -24.05 1.50 -2.07
CA ASP A 51 -23.37 0.20 -2.10
C ASP A 51 -23.50 -0.56 -0.77
N GLY A 52 -22.79 -1.69 -0.65
CA GLY A 52 -22.82 -2.56 0.54
C GLY A 52 -22.33 -1.88 1.82
N ASP A 53 -21.57 -0.80 1.70
CA ASP A 53 -21.00 -0.02 2.82
C ASP A 53 -21.84 1.24 3.12
N GLY A 54 -23.01 1.38 2.48
CA GLY A 54 -23.90 2.53 2.68
C GLY A 54 -23.45 3.79 1.94
N ILE A 55 -22.58 3.67 0.95
CA ILE A 55 -22.02 4.80 0.21
C ILE A 55 -22.83 5.10 -1.03
N LEU A 56 -23.10 6.38 -1.27
CA LEU A 56 -23.75 6.84 -2.49
C LEU A 56 -22.92 6.59 -3.75
N VAL A 57 -23.40 5.68 -4.60
CA VAL A 57 -22.79 5.30 -5.89
C VAL A 57 -23.62 5.75 -7.10
N GLY A 58 -24.88 6.12 -6.89
CA GLY A 58 -25.72 6.70 -7.93
C GLY A 58 -26.96 7.38 -7.40
N ALA A 59 -27.59 8.20 -8.23
CA ALA A 59 -28.89 8.79 -7.97
C ALA A 59 -29.74 8.78 -9.24
N SER A 60 -31.04 8.51 -9.12
CA SER A 60 -32.03 8.58 -10.20
C SER A 60 -33.21 9.42 -9.73
N GLY A 61 -33.49 10.53 -10.40
CA GLY A 61 -34.66 11.38 -10.16
C GLY A 61 -35.70 11.19 -11.26
N ILE A 62 -36.98 11.14 -10.88
CA ILE A 62 -38.13 11.20 -11.79
C ILE A 62 -39.13 12.24 -11.27
N GLY A 63 -39.60 13.14 -12.13
CA GLY A 63 -40.54 14.21 -11.78
C GLY A 63 -40.28 15.50 -12.56
N GLN A 64 -40.91 16.61 -12.20
CA GLN A 64 -40.61 17.89 -12.84
C GLN A 64 -39.16 18.30 -12.56
N ALA A 65 -38.45 18.84 -13.55
CA ALA A 65 -37.03 19.18 -13.43
C ALA A 65 -36.73 20.06 -12.19
N GLY A 66 -37.60 21.03 -11.88
CA GLY A 66 -37.45 21.90 -10.71
C GLY A 66 -37.52 21.18 -9.35
N GLN A 67 -38.15 20.01 -9.29
CA GLN A 67 -38.32 19.22 -8.06
C GLN A 67 -37.13 18.29 -7.81
N ILE A 68 -36.53 17.73 -8.87
CA ILE A 68 -35.50 16.68 -8.74
C ILE A 68 -34.06 17.18 -8.98
N ALA A 69 -33.87 18.25 -9.75
CA ALA A 69 -32.54 18.62 -10.26
C ALA A 69 -31.55 19.03 -9.15
N LYS A 70 -32.03 19.67 -8.07
CA LYS A 70 -31.15 20.05 -6.95
C LYS A 70 -30.54 18.82 -6.31
N ASP A 71 -31.33 17.80 -6.08
CA ASP A 71 -30.93 16.61 -5.34
C ASP A 71 -29.99 15.72 -6.15
N VAL A 72 -30.30 15.56 -7.44
CA VAL A 72 -29.42 14.83 -8.37
C VAL A 72 -28.08 15.54 -8.53
N ARG A 73 -28.04 16.88 -8.59
CA ARG A 73 -26.78 17.65 -8.62
C ARG A 73 -25.97 17.52 -7.33
N ILE A 74 -26.62 17.53 -6.17
CA ILE A 74 -25.95 17.31 -4.89
C ILE A 74 -25.35 15.89 -4.85
N ALA A 75 -26.11 14.88 -5.25
CA ALA A 75 -25.63 13.51 -5.36
C ALA A 75 -24.43 13.41 -6.32
N GLN A 76 -24.52 14.00 -7.51
CA GLN A 76 -23.43 14.04 -8.48
C GLN A 76 -22.16 14.68 -7.89
N ALA A 77 -22.28 15.78 -7.15
CA ALA A 77 -21.15 16.43 -6.50
C ALA A 77 -20.53 15.58 -5.37
N LEU A 78 -21.34 14.85 -4.61
CA LEU A 78 -20.87 13.92 -3.56
C LEU A 78 -20.13 12.73 -4.18
N ILE A 79 -20.69 12.16 -5.25
CA ILE A 79 -20.05 11.08 -6.01
C ILE A 79 -18.71 11.56 -6.61
N ALA A 80 -18.68 12.76 -7.20
CA ALA A 80 -17.47 13.34 -7.78
C ALA A 80 -16.36 13.58 -6.73
N ARG A 81 -16.74 14.11 -5.56
CA ARG A 81 -15.80 14.33 -4.44
C ARG A 81 -15.18 13.04 -3.93
N ARG A 82 -15.90 11.92 -4.00
CA ARG A 82 -15.38 10.59 -3.64
C ARG A 82 -14.56 9.96 -4.75
N ALA A 83 -14.99 10.08 -6.02
CA ALA A 83 -14.21 9.62 -7.16
C ALA A 83 -12.80 10.24 -7.17
N ARG A 84 -12.67 11.49 -6.71
CA ARG A 84 -11.38 12.17 -6.51
C ARG A 84 -10.57 11.70 -5.29
N ARG A 85 -11.18 10.97 -4.35
CA ARG A 85 -10.51 10.36 -3.19
C ARG A 85 -10.15 8.89 -3.40
N CYS A 86 -10.78 8.21 -4.35
CA CYS A 86 -10.59 6.78 -4.67
C CYS A 86 -10.20 6.53 -6.14
N GLY A 87 -9.74 7.55 -6.86
CA GLY A 87 -9.59 7.49 -8.33
C GLY A 87 -8.30 6.81 -8.79
N HIS A 88 -8.23 5.48 -8.70
CA HIS A 88 -7.50 4.69 -9.70
C HIS A 88 -8.22 3.37 -9.99
N ALA A 89 -8.20 3.00 -11.27
CA ALA A 89 -8.74 1.78 -11.86
C ALA A 89 -10.28 1.60 -11.94
N ARG A 90 -10.80 1.76 -13.17
CA ARG A 90 -11.65 0.72 -13.79
C ARG A 90 -11.69 0.89 -15.31
N GLY A 91 -10.82 0.14 -15.97
CA GLY A 91 -10.95 -0.27 -17.37
C GLY A 91 -11.75 -1.57 -17.47
N SER A 92 -12.49 -1.70 -18.57
CA SER A 92 -13.49 -2.71 -18.92
C SER A 92 -13.09 -4.18 -18.73
N PHE A 93 -14.03 -5.02 -18.27
CA PHE A 93 -14.10 -6.41 -18.71
C PHE A 93 -15.55 -6.88 -18.94
N ASP A 94 -15.69 -7.54 -20.09
CA ASP A 94 -16.86 -8.14 -20.69
C ASP A 94 -17.35 -9.36 -19.89
N GLN A 95 -18.67 -9.50 -19.71
CA GLN A 95 -19.28 -10.63 -19.01
C GLN A 95 -20.06 -11.50 -19.98
N THR A 96 -19.62 -12.76 -20.14
CA THR A 96 -20.48 -13.84 -20.62
C THR A 96 -20.53 -15.00 -19.62
N ALA A 97 -21.76 -15.21 -19.13
CA ALA A 97 -22.45 -16.50 -18.96
C ALA A 97 -22.18 -17.42 -17.73
N PHE A 98 -23.19 -17.41 -16.85
CA PHE A 98 -24.01 -18.54 -16.37
C PHE A 98 -23.43 -19.68 -15.49
N SER A 99 -24.00 -19.75 -14.27
CA SER A 99 -24.79 -20.88 -13.72
C SER A 99 -24.19 -21.81 -12.63
N PHE A 100 -24.77 -21.63 -11.43
CA PHE A 100 -25.31 -22.62 -10.47
C PHE A 100 -24.43 -23.49 -9.51
N LYS A 101 -24.93 -23.45 -8.26
CA LYS A 101 -24.94 -24.45 -7.15
C LYS A 101 -23.85 -24.38 -6.06
N ARG A 102 -24.34 -23.84 -4.92
CA ARG A 102 -24.38 -24.45 -3.56
C ARG A 102 -23.06 -25.05 -3.07
N HIS A 103 -22.30 -24.26 -2.32
CA HIS A 103 -21.09 -24.71 -1.65
C HIS A 103 -21.27 -24.88 -0.15
N ALA A 104 -20.60 -25.91 0.34
CA ALA A 104 -20.39 -26.29 1.73
C ALA A 104 -19.83 -25.11 2.57
N ARG A 105 -19.92 -25.25 3.90
CA ARG A 105 -19.42 -24.28 4.90
C ARG A 105 -18.04 -23.78 4.51
N ARG A 106 -17.95 -22.51 4.06
CA ARG A 106 -16.70 -21.79 3.86
C ARG A 106 -16.05 -21.63 5.24
N HIS A 107 -14.82 -22.11 5.40
CA HIS A 107 -13.91 -21.51 6.38
C HIS A 107 -13.74 -20.06 5.93
N ASP A 108 -14.17 -19.12 6.75
CA ASP A 108 -13.99 -17.69 6.45
C ASP A 108 -12.48 -17.43 6.44
N MET A 109 -11.93 -16.98 5.31
CA MET A 109 -10.51 -16.65 5.23
C MET A 109 -10.27 -15.41 6.08
N THR A 110 -9.29 -15.46 6.99
CA THR A 110 -9.04 -14.39 7.97
C THR A 110 -7.80 -13.57 7.67
N GLN A 111 -7.13 -13.78 6.53
CA GLN A 111 -5.93 -13.04 6.11
C GLN A 111 -6.00 -11.56 6.48
N ARG A 112 -4.95 -11.04 7.13
CA ARG A 112 -4.92 -9.67 7.66
C ARG A 112 -3.80 -8.86 7.02
N LEU A 113 -4.03 -7.55 6.96
CA LEU A 113 -2.98 -6.56 6.75
C LEU A 113 -2.61 -5.97 8.11
N VAL A 114 -1.31 -5.81 8.34
CA VAL A 114 -0.78 -4.93 9.39
C VAL A 114 0.01 -3.81 8.74
N VAL A 115 -0.20 -2.58 9.20
CA VAL A 115 0.52 -1.40 8.71
C VAL A 115 1.43 -0.89 9.82
N PHE A 116 2.72 -0.82 9.51
CA PHE A 116 3.75 -0.31 10.42
C PHE A 116 4.20 1.09 10.02
N GLN A 117 4.74 1.83 10.99
CA GLN A 117 5.46 3.08 10.75
C GLN A 117 6.95 2.89 11.04
N SER A 118 7.82 3.24 10.10
CA SER A 118 9.28 3.25 10.36
C SER A 118 9.64 4.32 11.40
N LEU A 119 10.36 3.94 12.47
CA LEU A 119 10.85 4.89 13.47
C LEU A 119 11.93 5.81 12.90
N TRP A 120 12.71 5.34 11.92
CA TRP A 120 13.66 6.18 11.19
C TRP A 120 12.92 7.29 10.44
N ALA A 121 11.78 6.98 9.82
CA ALA A 121 10.89 7.97 9.21
C ALA A 121 10.25 8.95 10.22
N MET A 122 10.30 8.68 11.53
CA MET A 122 9.80 9.62 12.55
C MET A 122 10.83 10.67 12.98
N GLU A 123 12.11 10.49 12.64
CA GLU A 123 13.14 11.50 12.88
C GLU A 123 12.81 12.78 12.13
N ARG A 124 12.88 13.94 12.80
CA ARG A 124 12.56 15.22 12.15
C ARG A 124 13.73 15.70 11.30
N ARG A 125 14.93 15.68 11.86
CA ARG A 125 16.15 16.27 11.30
C ARG A 125 15.95 17.73 10.87
N ASN A 126 15.04 18.45 11.49
CA ASN A 126 14.73 19.84 11.15
C ASN A 126 15.84 20.78 11.68
N THR A 127 15.93 21.98 11.08
CA THR A 127 16.95 22.97 11.43
C THR A 127 16.78 23.58 12.82
N ASP A 128 15.64 23.37 13.47
CA ASP A 128 15.40 23.78 14.86
C ASP A 128 16.12 22.90 15.90
N GLY A 129 16.68 21.76 15.48
CA GLY A 129 17.42 20.82 16.33
C GLY A 129 16.54 20.06 17.33
N HIS A 130 15.22 20.17 17.26
CA HIS A 130 14.32 19.46 18.14
C HIS A 130 14.02 18.05 17.58
N GLU A 131 14.24 17.03 18.41
CA GLU A 131 13.82 15.66 18.13
C GLU A 131 12.81 15.21 19.18
N ARG A 132 11.83 14.43 18.74
CA ARG A 132 10.89 13.76 19.63
C ARG A 132 11.59 12.61 20.33
N THR A 133 11.15 12.31 21.55
CA THR A 133 11.58 11.11 22.25
C THR A 133 10.99 9.86 21.58
N LEU A 134 11.61 8.70 21.84
CA LEU A 134 11.08 7.42 21.39
C LEU A 134 9.65 7.17 21.89
N GLU A 135 9.38 7.50 23.15
CA GLU A 135 8.05 7.36 23.77
C GLU A 135 7.00 8.23 23.06
N GLU A 136 7.33 9.48 22.74
CA GLU A 136 6.42 10.36 21.99
C GLU A 136 6.13 9.81 20.60
N ASN A 137 7.15 9.32 19.88
CA ASN A 137 6.96 8.71 18.56
C ASN A 137 6.07 7.45 18.65
N VAL A 138 6.35 6.53 19.57
CA VAL A 138 5.53 5.31 19.76
C VAL A 138 4.08 5.68 20.10
N ARG A 139 3.87 6.66 20.98
CA ARG A 139 2.53 7.13 21.35
C ARG A 139 1.78 7.74 20.15
N MET A 140 2.45 8.55 19.34
CA MET A 140 1.87 9.11 18.11
C MET A 140 1.45 8.01 17.13
N ILE A 141 2.31 7.00 16.93
CA ILE A 141 2.05 5.86 16.06
C ILE A 141 0.84 5.06 16.55
N ALA A 142 0.78 4.76 17.86
CA ALA A 142 -0.36 4.08 18.46
C ALA A 142 -1.67 4.85 18.29
N GLN A 143 -1.65 6.17 18.54
CA GLN A 143 -2.83 7.03 18.43
C GLN A 143 -3.35 7.18 17.00
N ALA A 144 -2.46 7.05 16.01
CA ALA A 144 -2.81 7.04 14.59
C ALA A 144 -3.35 5.67 14.09
N GLY A 145 -3.37 4.65 14.96
CA GLY A 145 -3.92 3.33 14.64
C GLY A 145 -3.05 2.51 13.69
N PHE A 146 -1.74 2.71 13.71
CA PHE A 146 -0.80 1.73 13.13
C PHE A 146 -0.76 0.48 14.01
N ASP A 147 -0.44 -0.66 13.40
CA ASP A 147 -0.35 -1.95 14.11
C ASP A 147 1.00 -2.16 14.78
N GLY A 148 1.99 -1.32 14.46
CA GLY A 148 3.35 -1.50 14.93
C GLY A 148 4.34 -0.51 14.34
N VAL A 149 5.61 -0.79 14.58
CA VAL A 149 6.74 0.00 14.11
C VAL A 149 7.74 -0.85 13.33
N SER A 150 8.54 -0.23 12.48
CA SER A 150 9.80 -0.80 12.04
C SER A 150 10.98 -0.12 12.75
N ALA A 151 11.94 -0.92 13.22
CA ALA A 151 13.08 -0.43 14.00
C ALA A 151 14.31 -1.34 13.85
N HIS A 152 15.50 -0.81 14.12
CA HIS A 152 16.71 -1.62 14.20
C HIS A 152 16.65 -2.61 15.36
N TYR A 153 16.93 -3.89 15.07
CA TYR A 153 16.84 -4.98 16.04
C TYR A 153 18.19 -5.56 16.48
N THR A 154 19.29 -4.84 16.25
CA THR A 154 20.66 -5.29 16.54
C THR A 154 21.12 -5.00 17.97
N LYS A 155 20.80 -3.81 18.50
CA LYS A 155 21.23 -3.39 19.84
C LYS A 155 20.22 -3.79 20.90
N ARG A 156 20.58 -4.79 21.69
CA ARG A 156 19.71 -5.41 22.69
C ARG A 156 19.06 -4.43 23.68
N ASP A 157 19.79 -3.44 24.18
CA ASP A 157 19.24 -2.45 25.13
C ASP A 157 18.19 -1.54 24.48
N ASP A 158 18.39 -1.19 23.20
CA ASP A 158 17.44 -0.39 22.43
C ASP A 158 16.17 -1.20 22.15
N VAL A 159 16.32 -2.47 21.73
CA VAL A 159 15.19 -3.39 21.49
C VAL A 159 14.40 -3.64 22.77
N ARG A 160 15.06 -3.88 23.91
CA ARG A 160 14.36 -4.05 25.20
C ARG A 160 13.52 -2.82 25.55
N THR A 161 14.08 -1.63 25.36
CA THR A 161 13.39 -0.37 25.65
C THR A 161 12.19 -0.19 24.72
N LEU A 162 12.37 -0.44 23.42
CA LEU A 162 11.30 -0.38 22.45
C LEU A 162 10.19 -1.37 22.77
N ALA A 163 10.52 -2.63 23.02
CA ALA A 163 9.54 -3.69 23.31
C ALA A 163 8.69 -3.38 24.54
N ALA A 164 9.27 -2.75 25.57
CA ALA A 164 8.51 -2.30 26.74
C ALA A 164 7.46 -1.24 26.35
N LEU A 165 7.84 -0.25 25.53
CA LEU A 165 6.94 0.81 25.06
C LEU A 165 5.84 0.26 24.13
N LEU A 166 6.19 -0.63 23.19
CA LEU A 166 5.22 -1.21 22.26
C LEU A 166 4.16 -2.03 23.00
N LYS A 167 4.57 -2.76 24.04
CA LYS A 167 3.67 -3.58 24.87
C LYS A 167 2.60 -2.75 25.58
N GLU A 168 2.92 -1.53 26.01
CA GLU A 168 1.95 -0.62 26.65
C GLU A 168 0.82 -0.20 25.70
N HIS A 169 1.08 -0.25 24.39
CA HIS A 169 0.14 0.14 23.34
C HIS A 169 -0.42 -1.03 22.53
N GLY A 170 0.01 -2.27 22.81
CA GLY A 170 -0.39 -3.44 22.02
C GLY A 170 0.16 -3.45 20.59
N LEU A 171 1.26 -2.73 20.36
CA LEU A 171 1.91 -2.61 19.05
C LEU A 171 2.87 -3.78 18.79
N GLN A 172 3.01 -4.12 17.51
CA GLN A 172 3.99 -5.09 17.01
C GLN A 172 5.27 -4.40 16.50
N ALA A 173 6.27 -5.19 16.15
CA ALA A 173 7.51 -4.70 15.56
C ALA A 173 7.89 -5.50 14.31
N GLU A 174 8.33 -4.81 13.28
CA GLU A 174 9.28 -5.32 12.30
C GLU A 174 10.70 -5.00 12.79
N GLY A 175 11.60 -5.99 12.72
CA GLY A 175 12.98 -5.83 13.15
C GLY A 175 13.94 -5.76 11.96
N GLN A 176 14.51 -4.59 11.70
CA GLN A 176 15.50 -4.39 10.64
C GLN A 176 16.92 -4.74 11.11
N CYS A 177 17.71 -5.36 10.23
CA CYS A 177 19.15 -5.55 10.44
C CYS A 177 19.97 -5.55 9.14
N PHE A 178 21.27 -5.31 9.30
CA PHE A 178 22.22 -5.14 8.19
C PHE A 178 23.41 -6.11 8.29
N PRO A 179 23.18 -7.44 8.20
CA PRO A 179 24.24 -8.41 8.38
C PRO A 179 25.22 -8.38 7.20
N ARG A 180 26.50 -8.61 7.50
CA ARG A 180 27.56 -8.81 6.50
C ARG A 180 28.03 -10.25 6.43
N THR A 181 27.84 -10.99 7.52
CA THR A 181 28.17 -12.40 7.66
C THR A 181 26.97 -13.18 8.20
N VAL A 182 26.99 -14.50 8.06
CA VAL A 182 25.95 -15.37 8.63
C VAL A 182 25.82 -15.18 10.15
N SER A 183 26.94 -15.03 10.86
CA SER A 183 26.95 -14.84 12.32
C SER A 183 26.37 -13.52 12.79
N ASP A 184 26.31 -12.49 11.95
CA ASP A 184 25.77 -11.18 12.34
C ASP A 184 24.26 -11.24 12.62
N LEU A 185 23.56 -12.26 12.09
CA LEU A 185 22.12 -12.43 12.29
C LEU A 185 21.77 -13.05 13.66
N ALA A 186 22.65 -13.87 14.24
CA ALA A 186 22.39 -14.56 15.50
C ALA A 186 21.92 -13.64 16.65
N PRO A 187 22.60 -12.53 16.99
CA PRO A 187 22.14 -11.63 18.06
C PRO A 187 20.79 -10.96 17.76
N VAL A 188 20.45 -10.78 16.48
CA VAL A 188 19.15 -10.22 16.06
C VAL A 188 18.04 -11.23 16.34
N LEU A 189 18.28 -12.51 16.03
CA LEU A 189 17.33 -13.59 16.33
C LEU A 189 17.16 -13.80 17.84
N GLU A 190 18.23 -13.69 18.63
CA GLU A 190 18.14 -13.70 20.09
C GLU A 190 17.22 -12.58 20.61
N ASN A 191 17.38 -11.36 20.09
CA ASN A 191 16.49 -10.25 20.42
C ASN A 191 15.04 -10.52 19.97
N ALA A 192 14.84 -11.07 18.78
CA ALA A 192 13.51 -11.42 18.25
C ALA A 192 12.78 -12.43 19.14
N LEU A 193 13.49 -13.47 19.59
CA LEU A 193 12.95 -14.52 20.46
C LEU A 193 12.61 -14.00 21.86
N GLU A 194 13.43 -13.10 22.40
CA GLU A 194 13.22 -12.57 23.75
C GLU A 194 12.15 -11.47 23.78
N PHE A 195 12.16 -10.55 22.82
CA PHE A 195 11.32 -9.34 22.84
C PHE A 195 10.08 -9.43 21.97
N GLY A 196 10.00 -10.45 21.12
CA GLY A 196 8.96 -10.58 20.11
C GLY A 196 9.23 -9.70 18.89
N VAL A 197 8.82 -10.22 17.73
CA VAL A 197 8.85 -9.53 16.45
C VAL A 197 7.80 -10.17 15.54
N HIS A 198 7.22 -9.42 14.61
CA HIS A 198 6.40 -9.97 13.53
C HIS A 198 7.27 -10.71 12.52
N HIS A 199 8.34 -10.04 12.07
CA HIS A 199 9.32 -10.60 11.16
C HIS A 199 10.63 -9.79 11.23
N ILE A 200 11.72 -10.41 10.80
CA ILE A 200 13.00 -9.74 10.60
C ILE A 200 13.11 -9.33 9.13
N ASP A 201 13.34 -8.04 8.93
CA ASP A 201 13.77 -7.51 7.67
C ASP A 201 15.31 -7.50 7.61
N VAL A 202 15.85 -8.09 6.55
CA VAL A 202 17.29 -8.18 6.31
C VAL A 202 17.63 -7.39 5.07
N GLN A 203 18.39 -6.33 5.26
CA GLN A 203 19.10 -5.63 4.20
C GLN A 203 20.54 -6.12 4.14
N PRO A 204 20.91 -7.03 3.22
CA PRO A 204 22.24 -7.61 3.21
C PRO A 204 23.31 -6.56 2.91
N ASP A 205 24.15 -6.21 3.89
CA ASP A 205 25.16 -5.16 3.75
C ASP A 205 26.45 -5.69 3.08
N VAL A 206 26.26 -6.36 1.94
CA VAL A 206 27.31 -6.91 1.10
C VAL A 206 26.98 -6.64 -0.36
N ARG A 207 28.00 -6.54 -1.22
CA ARG A 207 27.81 -6.44 -2.68
C ARG A 207 28.67 -7.49 -3.40
N PRO A 208 28.34 -8.80 -3.26
CA PRO A 208 29.11 -9.86 -3.91
C PRO A 208 29.06 -9.74 -5.43
N ARG A 209 30.03 -10.33 -6.13
CA ARG A 209 30.08 -10.23 -7.60
C ARG A 209 29.33 -11.34 -8.30
N THR A 210 29.00 -12.43 -7.60
CA THR A 210 28.40 -13.62 -8.21
C THR A 210 27.19 -14.09 -7.42
N VAL A 211 26.18 -14.62 -8.13
CA VAL A 211 24.98 -15.23 -7.53
C VAL A 211 25.37 -16.31 -6.53
N ARG A 212 26.39 -17.12 -6.82
CA ARG A 212 26.88 -18.18 -5.92
C ARG A 212 27.34 -17.66 -4.55
N GLU A 213 28.01 -16.51 -4.51
CA GLU A 213 28.42 -15.90 -3.24
C GLU A 213 27.21 -15.42 -2.43
N CYS A 214 26.20 -14.86 -3.11
CA CYS A 214 24.94 -14.46 -2.48
C CYS A 214 24.19 -15.65 -1.91
N VAL A 215 24.03 -16.73 -2.69
CA VAL A 215 23.36 -17.97 -2.26
C VAL A 215 23.96 -18.50 -0.95
N ALA A 216 25.29 -18.53 -0.83
CA ALA A 216 25.95 -19.02 0.38
C ALA A 216 25.60 -18.20 1.65
N LEU A 217 25.48 -16.88 1.54
CA LEU A 217 25.02 -16.01 2.64
C LEU A 217 23.54 -16.25 2.94
N LEU A 218 22.70 -16.22 1.91
CA LEU A 218 21.25 -16.26 2.01
C LEU A 218 20.76 -17.58 2.61
N GLU A 219 21.29 -18.71 2.14
CA GLU A 219 21.00 -20.02 2.74
C GLU A 219 21.45 -20.08 4.20
N GLY A 220 22.57 -19.43 4.53
CA GLY A 220 23.06 -19.35 5.91
C GLY A 220 22.09 -18.60 6.82
N TRP A 221 21.59 -17.45 6.37
CA TRP A 221 20.60 -16.67 7.10
C TRP A 221 19.24 -17.37 7.17
N GLN A 222 18.76 -17.97 6.07
CA GLN A 222 17.50 -18.74 6.05
C GLN A 222 17.54 -19.89 7.05
N ARG A 223 18.62 -20.69 7.07
CA ARG A 223 18.77 -21.78 8.06
C ARG A 223 18.71 -21.26 9.50
N LEU A 224 19.40 -20.16 9.81
CA LEU A 224 19.36 -19.60 11.17
C LEU A 224 17.95 -19.11 11.55
N ALA A 225 17.25 -18.45 10.64
CA ALA A 225 15.89 -17.96 10.87
C ALA A 225 14.88 -19.12 11.02
N ASP A 226 14.98 -20.15 10.17
CA ASP A 226 14.14 -21.35 10.22
C ASP A 226 14.36 -22.15 11.52
N ASP A 227 15.62 -22.36 11.91
CA ASP A 227 15.98 -23.04 13.17
C ASP A 227 15.45 -22.27 14.40
N ALA A 228 15.42 -20.93 14.32
CA ALA A 228 14.84 -20.07 15.35
C ALA A 228 13.30 -19.98 15.28
N GLY A 229 12.67 -20.42 14.19
CA GLY A 229 11.24 -20.24 13.94
C GLY A 229 10.82 -18.77 13.76
N VAL A 230 11.72 -17.92 13.26
CA VAL A 230 11.48 -16.49 13.06
C VAL A 230 11.29 -16.21 11.57
N HIS A 231 10.19 -15.54 11.21
CA HIS A 231 9.99 -15.10 9.83
C HIS A 231 11.04 -14.06 9.45
N MET A 232 11.72 -14.28 8.32
CA MET A 232 12.76 -13.41 7.81
C MET A 232 12.57 -13.17 6.32
N TYR A 233 12.71 -11.92 5.89
CA TYR A 233 12.61 -11.51 4.49
C TYR A 233 13.85 -10.74 4.07
N ILE A 234 14.26 -10.90 2.82
CA ILE A 234 15.39 -10.14 2.25
C ILE A 234 14.86 -8.92 1.51
N GLU A 235 15.26 -7.74 1.93
CA GLU A 235 14.80 -6.51 1.30
C GLU A 235 15.43 -6.29 -0.08
N THR A 236 14.62 -5.80 -1.01
CA THR A 236 15.10 -5.19 -2.26
C THR A 236 15.58 -3.76 -1.99
N HIS A 237 16.89 -3.53 -1.88
CA HIS A 237 17.41 -2.22 -1.49
C HIS A 237 18.67 -1.84 -2.30
N ARG A 238 18.78 -0.57 -2.68
CA ARG A 238 19.94 -0.03 -3.40
C ARG A 238 21.17 0.03 -2.50
N ASP A 239 22.39 -0.12 -3.01
CA ASP A 239 23.59 -0.24 -2.16
C ASP A 239 23.51 -1.44 -1.18
N ARG A 240 22.80 -2.52 -1.55
CA ARG A 240 22.80 -3.81 -0.87
C ARG A 240 23.04 -4.94 -1.87
N MET A 241 23.00 -6.18 -1.43
CA MET A 241 23.13 -7.36 -2.30
C MET A 241 22.10 -7.34 -3.44
N THR A 242 20.90 -6.84 -3.16
CA THR A 242 19.73 -6.80 -4.05
C THR A 242 19.67 -5.52 -4.89
N THR A 243 20.76 -4.75 -4.99
CA THR A 243 20.75 -3.42 -5.63
C THR A 243 20.40 -3.41 -7.11
N ASP A 244 20.74 -4.47 -7.85
CA ASP A 244 20.47 -4.56 -9.30
C ASP A 244 19.31 -5.52 -9.56
N LEU A 245 18.33 -5.04 -10.34
CA LEU A 245 17.11 -5.79 -10.62
C LEU A 245 17.41 -7.10 -11.35
N HIS A 246 18.22 -7.07 -12.41
CA HIS A 246 18.51 -8.29 -13.19
C HIS A 246 19.27 -9.31 -12.35
N PHE A 247 20.27 -8.86 -11.59
CA PHE A 247 21.02 -9.72 -10.67
C PHE A 247 20.12 -10.34 -9.59
N THR A 248 19.14 -9.58 -9.10
CA THR A 248 18.16 -10.12 -8.12
C THR A 248 17.23 -11.12 -8.79
N LEU A 249 16.83 -10.93 -10.05
CA LEU A 249 16.06 -11.94 -10.80
C LEU A 249 16.86 -13.24 -11.02
N ASP A 250 18.15 -13.13 -11.36
CA ASP A 250 19.05 -14.29 -11.46
C ASP A 250 19.18 -15.02 -10.11
N LEU A 251 19.17 -14.27 -9.02
CA LEU A 251 19.17 -14.82 -7.67
C LEU A 251 17.87 -15.57 -7.35
N LEU A 252 16.71 -15.04 -7.75
CA LEU A 252 15.42 -15.72 -7.62
C LEU A 252 15.33 -16.99 -8.48
N ASP A 253 15.99 -17.01 -9.63
CA ASP A 253 16.12 -18.22 -10.44
C ASP A 253 16.99 -19.28 -9.76
N ALA A 254 18.02 -18.87 -9.01
CA ALA A 254 18.87 -19.76 -8.22
C ALA A 254 18.24 -20.19 -6.88
N MET A 255 17.38 -19.35 -6.30
CA MET A 255 16.69 -19.59 -5.02
C MET A 255 15.18 -19.29 -5.15
N PRO A 256 14.39 -20.21 -5.74
CA PRO A 256 12.97 -19.98 -6.02
C PRO A 256 12.07 -19.82 -4.78
N ASP A 257 12.57 -20.19 -3.60
CA ASP A 257 11.91 -20.09 -2.30
C ASP A 257 12.38 -18.87 -1.48
N LEU A 258 13.27 -18.03 -2.04
CA LEU A 258 13.73 -16.81 -1.40
C LEU A 258 12.57 -15.82 -1.20
N LYS A 259 12.24 -15.56 0.07
CA LYS A 259 11.19 -14.62 0.44
C LYS A 259 11.75 -13.20 0.50
N LEU A 260 11.18 -12.31 -0.31
CA LEU A 260 11.59 -10.92 -0.36
C LEU A 260 10.70 -10.01 0.50
N LEU A 261 11.29 -8.91 0.97
CA LEU A 261 10.57 -7.70 1.32
C LEU A 261 10.70 -6.73 0.15
N ALA A 262 9.59 -6.28 -0.42
CA ALA A 262 9.62 -5.35 -1.56
C ALA A 262 9.64 -3.89 -1.10
N ASP A 263 10.79 -3.25 -1.22
CA ASP A 263 10.91 -1.81 -1.44
C ASP A 263 11.23 -1.55 -2.91
N LEU A 264 10.19 -1.25 -3.69
CA LEU A 264 10.32 -1.05 -5.14
C LEU A 264 10.96 0.30 -5.51
N SER A 265 11.04 1.24 -4.57
CA SER A 265 11.57 2.59 -4.79
C SER A 265 13.01 2.51 -5.31
N HIS A 266 13.77 1.54 -4.82
CA HIS A 266 15.15 1.28 -5.18
C HIS A 266 15.34 0.84 -6.62
N TYR A 267 14.47 -0.04 -7.14
CA TYR A 267 14.60 -0.48 -8.53
C TYR A 267 14.19 0.60 -9.52
N LEU A 268 13.10 1.31 -9.24
CA LEU A 268 12.63 2.36 -10.13
C LEU A 268 13.69 3.46 -10.32
N VAL A 269 14.31 3.92 -9.21
CA VAL A 269 15.36 4.94 -9.28
C VAL A 269 16.67 4.40 -9.85
N ALA A 270 17.13 3.21 -9.41
CA ALA A 270 18.45 2.69 -9.83
C ALA A 270 18.50 2.27 -11.29
N ARG A 271 17.36 1.84 -11.85
CA ARG A 271 17.23 1.47 -13.27
C ARG A 271 16.72 2.62 -14.15
N GLU A 272 16.47 3.78 -13.55
CA GLU A 272 15.90 4.96 -14.20
C GLU A 272 14.69 4.64 -15.09
N PHE A 273 13.68 3.95 -14.56
CA PHE A 273 12.53 3.55 -15.38
C PHE A 273 11.83 4.77 -16.00
N PRO A 274 11.73 4.85 -17.34
CA PRO A 274 10.99 5.93 -17.98
C PRO A 274 9.50 5.80 -17.66
N TYR A 275 8.80 6.94 -17.68
CA TYR A 275 7.34 6.95 -17.64
C TYR A 275 6.76 7.18 -19.05
N PRO A 276 5.74 6.43 -19.48
CA PRO A 276 5.15 5.26 -18.80
C PRO A 276 6.15 4.09 -18.73
N VAL A 277 6.04 3.27 -17.69
CA VAL A 277 6.89 2.08 -17.53
C VAL A 277 6.54 1.07 -18.62
N SER A 278 7.55 0.45 -19.24
CA SER A 278 7.35 -0.54 -20.30
C SER A 278 6.81 -1.86 -19.76
N ASP A 279 6.12 -2.63 -20.60
CA ASP A 279 5.63 -3.98 -20.26
C ASP A 279 6.77 -4.90 -19.77
N GLU A 280 7.97 -4.77 -20.35
CA GLU A 280 9.17 -5.49 -19.93
C GLU A 280 9.57 -5.16 -18.49
N ASN A 281 9.60 -3.87 -18.13
CA ASN A 281 9.92 -3.44 -16.77
C ASN A 281 8.82 -3.82 -15.78
N HIS A 282 7.54 -3.72 -16.17
CA HIS A 282 6.43 -4.23 -15.37
C HIS A 282 6.57 -5.72 -15.11
N ALA A 283 6.89 -6.53 -16.12
CA ALA A 283 7.06 -7.97 -15.96
C ALA A 283 8.18 -8.31 -14.97
N MET A 284 9.31 -7.58 -15.00
CA MET A 284 10.39 -7.76 -14.02
C MET A 284 9.97 -7.38 -12.60
N ILE A 285 9.24 -6.28 -12.42
CA ILE A 285 8.72 -5.89 -11.10
C ILE A 285 7.68 -6.90 -10.59
N HIS A 286 6.82 -7.42 -11.45
CA HIS A 286 5.87 -8.47 -11.08
C HIS A 286 6.58 -9.75 -10.62
N ARG A 287 7.72 -10.12 -11.21
CA ARG A 287 8.53 -11.25 -10.71
C ARG A 287 9.07 -11.01 -9.29
N ILE A 288 9.47 -9.78 -8.96
CA ILE A 288 9.87 -9.41 -7.59
C ILE A 288 8.66 -9.57 -6.66
N LEU A 289 7.51 -9.00 -7.04
CA LEU A 289 6.27 -9.01 -6.25
C LEU A 289 5.70 -10.42 -6.03
N ASP A 290 5.86 -11.31 -7.00
CA ASP A 290 5.48 -12.72 -6.90
C ASP A 290 6.34 -13.49 -5.88
N GLN A 291 7.46 -12.92 -5.43
CA GLN A 291 8.32 -13.44 -4.37
C GLN A 291 8.29 -12.59 -3.09
N SER A 292 7.51 -11.50 -3.06
CA SER A 292 7.42 -10.62 -1.89
C SER A 292 6.44 -11.14 -0.84
N TRP A 293 6.83 -11.04 0.43
CA TRP A 293 6.06 -11.47 1.59
C TRP A 293 5.78 -10.35 2.60
N ALA A 294 6.43 -9.19 2.42
CA ALA A 294 6.18 -7.93 3.10
C ALA A 294 6.58 -6.76 2.17
N PHE A 295 6.21 -5.54 2.54
CA PHE A 295 6.40 -4.36 1.71
C PHE A 295 6.88 -3.17 2.54
N HIS A 296 7.79 -2.39 1.98
CA HIS A 296 8.11 -1.05 2.46
C HIS A 296 7.57 -0.02 1.47
N GLY A 297 6.98 1.01 2.04
CA GLY A 297 6.22 2.04 1.36
C GLY A 297 7.05 3.30 1.20
N CYS A 298 7.73 3.39 0.06
CA CYS A 298 8.35 4.60 -0.44
C CYS A 298 8.03 4.73 -1.93
N VAL A 299 7.71 5.95 -2.39
CA VAL A 299 7.42 6.21 -3.81
C VAL A 299 8.60 6.95 -4.40
N ALA A 300 9.21 6.36 -5.43
CA ALA A 300 10.29 6.98 -6.18
C ALA A 300 9.78 7.60 -7.49
N SER A 301 10.55 8.56 -8.00
CA SER A 301 10.65 8.85 -9.43
C SER A 301 11.97 8.31 -9.95
N ARG A 302 12.15 8.32 -11.28
CA ARG A 302 13.40 7.85 -11.89
C ARG A 302 14.64 8.66 -11.50
N GLU A 303 14.48 9.84 -10.88
CA GLU A 303 15.59 10.73 -10.49
C GLU A 303 15.69 10.93 -8.97
N GLN A 304 14.66 10.55 -8.22
CA GLN A 304 14.56 10.79 -6.78
C GLN A 304 13.91 9.60 -6.12
N VAL A 305 14.62 8.96 -5.17
CA VAL A 305 14.14 7.74 -4.52
C VAL A 305 12.90 7.93 -3.66
N GLN A 306 12.64 9.16 -3.23
CA GLN A 306 11.47 9.52 -2.43
C GLN A 306 10.92 10.85 -2.92
N VAL A 307 9.74 10.80 -3.54
CA VAL A 307 9.00 11.98 -3.94
C VAL A 307 8.02 12.41 -2.86
N GLU A 308 7.64 13.69 -2.87
CA GLU A 308 6.52 14.22 -2.08
C GLU A 308 5.20 13.62 -2.61
N VAL A 309 4.63 12.63 -1.92
CA VAL A 309 3.45 11.88 -2.38
C VAL A 309 2.16 12.70 -2.34
N SER A 310 2.14 13.79 -1.57
CA SER A 310 1.04 14.75 -1.52
C SER A 310 1.11 15.82 -2.61
N PHE A 311 2.22 15.89 -3.36
CA PHE A 311 2.40 16.87 -4.42
C PHE A 311 1.81 16.38 -5.74
N GLU A 312 0.78 17.07 -6.23
CA GLU A 312 -0.01 16.67 -7.41
C GLU A 312 0.82 16.30 -8.66
N PRO A 313 1.90 17.01 -9.04
CA PRO A 313 2.73 16.60 -10.17
C PRO A 313 3.40 15.24 -10.03
N HIS A 314 3.59 14.74 -8.81
CA HIS A 314 4.13 13.40 -8.56
C HIS A 314 3.06 12.29 -8.59
N ARG A 315 1.78 12.64 -8.81
CA ARG A 315 0.66 11.69 -8.78
C ARG A 315 0.86 10.50 -9.70
N MET A 316 1.45 10.72 -10.88
CA MET A 316 1.80 9.65 -11.83
C MET A 316 2.71 8.56 -11.24
N TRP A 317 3.63 8.92 -10.35
CA TRP A 317 4.50 7.96 -9.66
C TRP A 317 3.74 7.29 -8.52
N VAL A 318 2.95 8.05 -7.77
CA VAL A 318 2.10 7.49 -6.71
C VAL A 318 1.16 6.42 -7.27
N ASP A 319 0.46 6.71 -8.37
CA ASP A 319 -0.45 5.79 -9.03
C ASP A 319 0.26 4.52 -9.51
N LEU A 320 1.45 4.64 -10.10
CA LEU A 320 2.27 3.49 -10.49
C LEU A 320 2.60 2.57 -9.29
N PHE A 321 3.00 3.14 -8.15
CA PHE A 321 3.30 2.35 -6.95
C PHE A 321 2.05 1.73 -6.34
N LEU A 322 0.91 2.44 -6.33
CA LEU A 322 -0.38 1.89 -5.89
C LEU A 322 -0.79 0.69 -6.76
N ASP A 323 -0.59 0.75 -8.08
CA ASP A 323 -0.85 -0.36 -9.00
C ASP A 323 0.09 -1.56 -8.73
N TRP A 324 1.38 -1.31 -8.51
CA TRP A 324 2.33 -2.36 -8.14
C TRP A 324 2.02 -3.00 -6.79
N TRP A 325 1.68 -2.22 -5.77
CA TRP A 325 1.27 -2.76 -4.47
C TRP A 325 -0.03 -3.55 -4.57
N THR A 326 -1.00 -3.10 -5.38
CA THR A 326 -2.23 -3.85 -5.65
C THR A 326 -1.92 -5.21 -6.28
N TYR A 327 -1.03 -5.27 -7.26
CA TYR A 327 -0.56 -6.54 -7.83
C TYR A 327 0.11 -7.43 -6.77
N GLY A 328 1.03 -6.85 -5.99
CA GLY A 328 1.76 -7.55 -4.93
C GLY A 328 0.84 -8.15 -3.87
N PHE A 329 -0.19 -7.41 -3.44
CA PHE A 329 -1.16 -7.87 -2.44
C PHE A 329 -2.01 -9.00 -2.98
N ALA A 330 -2.47 -8.89 -4.24
CA ALA A 330 -3.20 -9.97 -4.89
C ALA A 330 -2.33 -11.22 -5.06
N SER A 331 -1.05 -11.06 -5.41
CA SER A 331 -0.10 -12.16 -5.52
C SER A 331 0.17 -12.84 -4.18
N TRP A 332 0.39 -12.06 -3.12
CA TRP A 332 0.57 -12.56 -1.77
C TRP A 332 -0.64 -13.36 -1.30
N ARG A 333 -1.87 -12.84 -1.45
CA ARG A 333 -3.10 -13.53 -1.00
C ARG A 333 -3.30 -14.91 -1.61
N ARG A 334 -2.86 -15.11 -2.87
CA ARG A 334 -2.92 -16.41 -3.55
C ARG A 334 -1.97 -17.44 -2.97
N ARG A 335 -0.85 -16.99 -2.38
CA ARG A 335 0.24 -17.84 -1.87
C ARG A 335 0.19 -18.02 -0.35
N ALA A 336 -0.35 -17.04 0.36
CA ALA A 336 -0.43 -17.02 1.81
C ALA A 336 -1.52 -17.96 2.35
N GLY A 337 -1.31 -18.48 3.55
CA GLY A 337 -2.29 -19.26 4.30
C GLY A 337 -3.53 -18.44 4.68
N PRO A 338 -4.60 -19.11 5.14
CA PRO A 338 -5.87 -18.46 5.45
C PRO A 338 -5.81 -17.50 6.65
N ASP A 339 -4.81 -17.67 7.53
CA ASP A 339 -4.64 -16.90 8.77
C ASP A 339 -3.34 -16.06 8.78
N ASP A 340 -2.64 -16.03 7.64
CA ASP A 340 -1.39 -15.29 7.50
C ASP A 340 -1.64 -13.77 7.54
N THR A 341 -0.59 -13.03 7.89
CA THR A 341 -0.62 -11.58 7.98
C THR A 341 0.39 -10.97 7.02
N LEU A 342 -0.07 -10.04 6.19
CA LEU A 342 0.78 -9.24 5.31
C LEU A 342 1.20 -7.95 6.02
N ALA A 343 2.48 -7.62 5.99
CA ALA A 343 3.00 -6.38 6.54
C ALA A 343 3.29 -5.35 5.45
N PHE A 344 2.93 -4.09 5.72
CA PHE A 344 3.32 -2.92 4.94
C PHE A 344 3.87 -1.84 5.87
N THR A 345 5.11 -1.38 5.67
CA THR A 345 5.73 -0.34 6.50
C THR A 345 5.75 0.98 5.75
N CYS A 346 5.16 2.04 6.30
CA CYS A 346 5.29 3.40 5.77
C CYS A 346 6.69 3.94 6.10
N GLU A 347 7.51 4.19 5.07
CA GLU A 347 8.93 4.52 5.22
C GLU A 347 9.34 5.74 4.38
N LEU A 348 8.68 6.86 4.62
CA LEU A 348 9.10 8.15 4.08
C LEU A 348 10.26 8.69 4.93
N GLY A 349 11.48 8.39 4.52
CA GLY A 349 12.72 8.73 5.22
C GLY A 349 13.00 10.22 5.35
N PRO A 350 13.69 10.66 6.43
CA PRO A 350 14.16 12.03 6.61
C PRO A 350 15.29 12.38 5.63
N LYS A 351 15.67 13.66 5.57
CA LYS A 351 16.82 14.10 4.76
C LYS A 351 18.08 13.24 5.06
N PRO A 352 18.84 12.83 4.02
CA PRO A 352 18.77 13.32 2.64
C PRO A 352 17.79 12.58 1.70
N TYR A 353 16.94 11.67 2.20
CA TYR A 353 15.90 11.06 1.36
C TYR A 353 14.80 12.06 1.00
N ALA A 354 14.28 12.77 2.00
CA ALA A 354 13.28 13.81 1.79
C ALA A 354 13.80 14.97 0.93
N ILE A 355 12.94 15.49 0.05
CA ILE A 355 13.21 16.73 -0.69
C ILE A 355 13.14 17.90 0.31
N ILE A 356 14.18 18.72 0.34
CA ILE A 356 14.29 19.84 1.27
C ILE A 356 14.13 21.20 0.59
N GLY A 357 13.56 22.14 1.32
CA GLY A 357 13.44 23.54 0.93
C GLY A 357 14.76 24.29 1.06
N ARG A 358 14.76 25.55 0.61
CA ARG A 358 15.91 26.47 0.75
C ARG A 358 16.27 26.74 2.22
N ASP A 359 15.33 26.54 3.13
CA ASP A 359 15.50 26.66 4.57
C ASP A 359 16.16 25.42 5.21
N GLY A 360 16.35 24.34 4.46
CA GLY A 360 16.99 23.11 4.93
C GLY A 360 16.07 22.12 5.65
N ASN A 361 14.76 22.36 5.63
CA ASN A 361 13.72 21.47 6.17
C ASN A 361 13.00 20.72 5.05
N ASP A 362 12.30 19.65 5.40
CA ASP A 362 11.48 18.91 4.46
C ASP A 362 10.41 19.83 3.85
N THR A 363 10.17 19.66 2.55
CA THR A 363 9.19 20.44 1.80
C THR A 363 7.74 20.05 2.11
N THR A 364 7.53 18.81 2.56
CA THR A 364 6.24 18.26 3.03
C THR A 364 6.30 17.80 4.49
N ASP A 365 5.12 17.66 5.08
CA ASP A 365 4.95 16.95 6.35
C ASP A 365 4.92 15.44 6.09
N ARG A 366 6.08 14.79 6.24
CA ARG A 366 6.21 13.34 6.04
C ARG A 366 5.31 12.50 6.95
N TRP A 367 4.99 13.00 8.15
CA TRP A 367 4.06 12.28 9.03
C TRP A 367 2.64 12.30 8.45
N ALA A 368 2.19 13.45 7.96
CA ALA A 368 0.89 13.55 7.29
C ALA A 368 0.85 12.68 6.00
N GLU A 369 1.95 12.61 5.26
CA GLU A 369 2.07 11.75 4.08
C GLU A 369 2.07 10.25 4.42
N ALA A 370 2.68 9.85 5.54
CA ALA A 370 2.62 8.48 6.02
C ALA A 370 1.21 8.05 6.42
N LEU A 371 0.44 8.95 7.05
CA LEU A 371 -0.99 8.71 7.34
C LEU A 371 -1.81 8.52 6.07
N LEU A 372 -1.55 9.36 5.05
CA LEU A 372 -2.20 9.25 3.75
C LEU A 372 -1.85 7.92 3.05
N MET A 373 -0.58 7.49 3.12
CA MET A 373 -0.15 6.21 2.58
C MET A 373 -0.83 5.03 3.30
N LYS A 374 -0.90 5.05 4.64
CA LYS A 374 -1.64 4.04 5.41
C LYS A 374 -3.09 3.92 4.94
N GLU A 375 -3.80 5.05 4.78
CA GLU A 375 -5.18 5.05 4.29
C GLU A 375 -5.31 4.41 2.89
N TRP A 376 -4.40 4.73 1.97
CA TRP A 376 -4.38 4.13 0.63
C TRP A 376 -4.18 2.62 0.67
N ILE A 377 -3.21 2.16 1.46
CA ILE A 377 -2.85 0.75 1.56
C ILE A 377 -3.98 -0.08 2.18
N GLU A 378 -4.62 0.44 3.22
CA GLU A 378 -5.83 -0.18 3.79
C GLU A 378 -6.98 -0.23 2.78
N CYS A 379 -7.12 0.78 1.92
CA CYS A 379 -8.12 0.79 0.85
C CYS A 379 -7.83 -0.31 -0.18
N ILE A 380 -6.60 -0.37 -0.69
CA ILE A 380 -6.15 -1.41 -1.65
C ILE A 380 -6.38 -2.81 -1.06
N TRP A 381 -6.07 -3.00 0.22
CA TRP A 381 -6.25 -4.30 0.88
C TRP A 381 -7.71 -4.76 0.89
N ARG A 382 -8.65 -3.86 1.22
CA ARG A 382 -10.09 -4.13 1.19
C ARG A 382 -10.60 -4.43 -0.22
N GLU A 383 -10.14 -3.67 -1.22
CA GLU A 383 -10.55 -3.86 -2.62
C GLU A 383 -10.03 -5.18 -3.23
N THR A 384 -8.81 -5.58 -2.84
CA THR A 384 -8.23 -6.86 -3.25
C THR A 384 -8.98 -8.05 -2.66
N GLU A 385 -9.56 -7.89 -1.47
CA GLU A 385 -10.41 -8.91 -0.84
C GLU A 385 -11.70 -9.17 -1.64
N VAL A 386 -12.33 -8.11 -2.15
CA VAL A 386 -13.57 -8.21 -2.94
C VAL A 386 -13.30 -8.87 -4.29
N SER A 387 -12.14 -8.63 -4.90
CA SER A 387 -11.79 -9.14 -6.23
C SER A 387 -11.40 -10.63 -6.26
N THR A 388 -11.11 -11.21 -5.09
CA THR A 388 -10.71 -12.63 -4.95
C THR A 388 -11.83 -13.53 -4.43
N ARG A 389 -12.98 -12.98 -4.06
CA ARG A 389 -14.20 -13.69 -3.64
C ARG A 389 -15.14 -13.96 -4.81
#